data_AF-A0A829PPX0-F1
#
_entry.id   AF-A0A829PPX0-F1
#
_cell.length_a   1.000
_cell.length_b   1.000
_cell.length_c   1.000
_cell.angle_alpha   90.00
_cell.angle_beta   90.00
_cell.angle_gamma   90.00
#
_symmetry.space_group_name_H-M   'P 1'
#
loop_
_entity.id
_entity.type
_entity.pdbx_description
1 polymer ?
#
loop_
_entity_poly.entity_id
_entity_poly.type
_entity_poly.pdbx_seq_one_letter_code
_entity_poly.pdbx_strand_id
1 'polypeptide(L)'
;MDHINRFETKTTFGLLRAEYFVGMTVSGALLIWNISEVRWLPAILLFSYIDLVGYIPGVIAHFTKKREPLPKYYYVLYNTMHSFLTQSVVVALWAYFIGWEWALLVIPLHLCGDRALFGNFMKQFSIPFEPKVIPEFQEFEQKLNQASAHATKAPGYADIAG
;
A
#
# COMPACT_ATOMS: atom_id res chain seq x y z
N MET A 1 -2.12 -3.29 5.18
CA MET A 1 -3.32 -4.04 4.79
C MET A 1 -3.06 -4.65 3.45
N ASP A 2 -3.45 -5.90 3.28
CA ASP A 2 -3.58 -6.46 1.94
C ASP A 2 -5.02 -6.19 1.44
N HIS A 3 -5.22 -6.24 0.13
CA HIS A 3 -6.52 -5.94 -0.49
C HIS A 3 -7.60 -7.01 -0.21
N ILE A 4 -7.25 -8.12 0.44
CA ILE A 4 -8.12 -9.25 0.75
C ILE A 4 -8.62 -9.16 2.21
N ASN A 5 -7.73 -8.94 3.16
CA ASN A 5 -7.96 -8.87 4.60
C ASN A 5 -7.96 -7.39 5.06
N ARG A 6 -8.95 -6.62 4.60
CA ARG A 6 -9.08 -5.18 4.87
C ARG A 6 -9.60 -4.90 6.28
N PHE A 7 -8.81 -4.25 7.13
CA PHE A 7 -9.31 -3.80 8.43
C PHE A 7 -10.19 -2.55 8.32
N GLU A 8 -10.17 -1.89 7.16
CA GLU A 8 -11.13 -0.85 6.78
C GLU A 8 -12.42 -1.43 6.19
N THR A 9 -13.51 -0.67 6.29
CA THR A 9 -14.72 -0.96 5.51
C THR A 9 -14.44 -0.83 4.01
N LYS A 10 -15.30 -1.46 3.18
CA LYS A 10 -15.24 -1.33 1.71
C LYS A 10 -15.16 0.13 1.25
N THR A 11 -15.99 0.99 1.84
CA THR A 11 -16.09 2.40 1.47
C THR A 11 -14.83 3.17 1.85
N THR A 12 -14.38 3.04 3.10
CA THR A 12 -13.17 3.74 3.57
C THR A 12 -11.91 3.26 2.88
N PHE A 13 -11.80 1.96 2.56
CA PHE A 13 -10.72 1.42 1.74
C PHE A 13 -10.73 2.01 0.32
N GLY A 14 -11.91 2.11 -0.30
CA GLY A 14 -12.07 2.72 -1.61
C GLY A 14 -11.66 4.20 -1.63
N LEU A 15 -12.06 4.97 -0.61
CA LEU A 15 -11.66 6.37 -0.46
C LEU A 15 -10.14 6.51 -0.27
N LEU A 16 -9.54 5.67 0.58
CA LEU A 16 -8.10 5.68 0.78
C LEU A 16 -7.35 5.39 -0.52
N ARG A 17 -7.82 4.41 -1.31
CA ARG A 17 -7.25 4.13 -2.63
C ARG A 17 -7.41 5.32 -3.59
N ALA A 18 -8.51 6.06 -3.51
CA ALA A 18 -8.72 7.26 -4.33
C ALA A 18 -7.73 8.38 -3.96
N GLU A 19 -7.41 8.57 -2.68
CA GLU A 19 -6.37 9.54 -2.26
C GLU A 19 -5.01 9.19 -2.87
N TYR A 20 -4.60 7.91 -2.81
CA TYR A 20 -3.38 7.46 -3.46
C TYR A 20 -3.46 7.52 -4.98
N PHE A 21 -4.63 7.33 -5.57
CA PHE A 21 -4.83 7.49 -7.02
C PHE A 21 -4.53 8.92 -7.44
N VAL A 22 -4.99 9.93 -6.68
CA VAL A 22 -4.64 11.34 -6.92
C VAL A 22 -3.12 11.54 -6.84
N GLY A 23 -2.46 11.02 -5.80
CA GLY A 23 -1.00 11.11 -5.67
C GLY A 23 -0.25 10.46 -6.84
N MET A 24 -0.72 9.31 -7.32
CA MET A 24 -0.19 8.62 -8.49
C MET A 24 -0.37 9.47 -9.75
N THR A 25 -1.58 9.98 -10.00
CA THR A 25 -1.90 10.79 -11.17
C THR A 25 -1.09 12.09 -11.20
N VAL A 26 -0.98 12.80 -10.09
CA VAL A 26 -0.20 14.05 -10.00
C VAL A 26 1.28 13.76 -10.26
N SER A 27 1.85 12.75 -9.61
CA SER A 27 3.25 12.36 -9.81
C SER A 27 3.53 11.95 -11.25
N GLY A 28 2.65 11.14 -11.85
CA GLY A 28 2.76 10.70 -13.24
C GLY A 28 2.60 11.84 -14.24
N ALA A 29 1.64 12.74 -14.02
CA ALA A 29 1.44 13.91 -14.88
C ALA A 29 2.65 14.85 -14.84
N LEU A 30 3.23 15.11 -13.67
CA LEU A 30 4.45 15.92 -13.53
C LEU A 30 5.67 15.25 -14.18
N LEU A 31 5.81 13.92 -14.05
CA LEU A 31 6.88 13.18 -14.70
C LEU A 31 6.76 13.26 -16.23
N ILE A 32 5.55 13.09 -16.77
CA ILE A 32 5.28 13.18 -18.22
C ILE A 32 5.49 14.61 -18.72
N TRP A 33 5.04 15.62 -17.97
CA TRP A 33 5.24 17.02 -18.33
C TRP A 33 6.73 17.38 -18.49
N ASN A 34 7.58 16.77 -17.67
CA ASN A 34 9.02 17.03 -17.65
C ASN A 34 9.84 15.88 -18.28
N ILE A 35 9.23 15.08 -19.17
CA ILE A 35 9.80 13.82 -19.66
C ILE A 35 11.19 13.98 -20.32
N SER A 36 11.45 15.12 -20.95
CA SER A 36 12.74 15.44 -21.59
C SER A 36 13.86 15.70 -20.58
N GLU A 37 13.51 16.07 -19.36
CA GLU A 37 14.46 16.36 -18.27
C GLU A 37 14.65 15.16 -17.34
N VAL A 38 13.86 14.09 -17.52
CA VAL A 38 13.95 12.89 -16.71
C VAL A 38 15.21 12.11 -17.05
N ARG A 39 16.10 11.98 -16.06
CA ARG A 39 17.20 11.02 -16.11
C ARG A 39 16.65 9.61 -15.91
N TRP A 40 16.45 8.90 -17.02
CA TRP A 40 15.80 7.59 -17.02
C TRP A 40 16.52 6.51 -16.24
N LEU A 41 17.86 6.51 -16.23
CA LEU A 41 18.60 5.50 -15.48
C LEU A 41 18.35 5.62 -13.96
N PRO A 42 18.53 6.79 -13.31
CA PRO A 42 18.06 7.02 -11.94
C PRO A 42 16.58 6.67 -11.74
N ALA A 43 15.70 7.08 -12.66
CA ALA A 43 14.27 6.83 -12.56
C ALA A 43 13.95 5.32 -12.48
N ILE A 44 14.54 4.51 -13.37
CA ILE A 44 14.34 3.05 -13.38
C ILE A 44 14.90 2.41 -12.10
N LEU A 45 16.08 2.83 -11.65
CA LEU A 45 16.69 2.31 -10.42
C LEU A 45 15.86 2.66 -9.18
N LEU A 46 15.44 3.92 -9.04
CA LEU A 46 14.63 4.41 -7.92
C LEU A 46 13.21 3.83 -7.90
N PHE A 47 12.65 3.49 -9.07
CA PHE A 47 11.38 2.76 -9.13
C PHE A 47 11.60 1.29 -8.71
N SER A 48 12.51 0.58 -9.37
CA SER A 48 12.66 -0.86 -9.20
C SER A 48 13.24 -1.28 -7.84
N TYR A 49 14.15 -0.50 -7.23
CA TYR A 49 14.83 -0.93 -6.01
C TYR A 49 13.86 -1.13 -4.82
N ILE A 50 12.73 -0.42 -4.81
CA ILE A 50 11.68 -0.56 -3.78
C ILE A 50 11.20 -2.01 -3.73
N ASP A 51 10.94 -2.62 -4.88
CA ASP A 51 10.47 -4.00 -4.98
C ASP A 51 11.61 -5.01 -4.96
N LEU A 52 12.72 -4.72 -5.65
CA LEU A 52 13.89 -5.61 -5.69
C LEU A 52 14.41 -5.90 -4.27
N VAL A 53 14.40 -4.89 -3.40
CA VAL A 53 14.78 -5.03 -2.01
C VAL A 53 13.57 -5.43 -1.17
N GLY A 54 12.44 -4.72 -1.29
CA GLY A 54 11.31 -4.86 -0.37
C GLY A 54 10.48 -6.13 -0.54
N TYR A 55 10.13 -6.47 -1.77
CA TYR A 55 9.07 -7.44 -2.07
C TYR A 55 9.62 -8.76 -2.62
N ILE A 56 10.47 -8.70 -3.64
CA ILE A 56 10.97 -9.86 -4.38
C ILE A 56 11.61 -10.92 -3.47
N PRO A 57 12.44 -10.58 -2.47
CA PRO A 57 13.02 -11.60 -1.59
C PRO A 57 11.96 -12.42 -0.84
N GLY A 58 10.86 -11.78 -0.41
CA GLY A 58 9.75 -12.44 0.26
C GLY A 58 8.98 -13.37 -0.66
N VAL A 59 8.66 -12.89 -1.87
CA VAL A 59 7.97 -13.69 -2.90
C VAL A 59 8.76 -14.93 -3.29
N ILE A 60 10.06 -14.75 -3.57
CA ILE A 60 10.94 -15.88 -3.90
C ILE A 60 10.95 -16.89 -2.75
N ALA A 61 11.06 -16.43 -1.50
CA ALA A 61 11.03 -17.32 -0.34
C ALA A 61 9.70 -18.08 -0.19
N HIS A 62 8.57 -17.42 -0.47
CA HIS A 62 7.25 -18.04 -0.45
C HIS A 62 7.15 -19.20 -1.45
N PHE A 63 7.52 -18.95 -2.72
CA PHE A 63 7.42 -19.97 -3.77
C PHE A 63 8.46 -21.09 -3.65
N THR A 64 9.67 -20.78 -3.16
CA THR A 64 10.75 -21.78 -3.07
C THR A 64 10.64 -22.68 -1.86
N LYS A 65 10.25 -22.15 -0.69
CA LYS A 65 10.32 -22.91 0.57
C LYS A 65 9.01 -23.59 0.97
N LYS A 66 7.88 -23.31 0.29
CA LYS A 66 6.52 -23.75 0.67
C LYS A 66 6.26 -23.63 2.19
N ARG A 67 6.92 -22.69 2.86
CA ARG A 67 6.89 -22.53 4.32
C ARG A 67 6.10 -21.28 4.62
N GLU A 68 4.85 -21.48 5.02
CA GLU A 68 4.13 -20.51 5.82
C GLU A 68 4.23 -20.96 7.30
N PRO A 69 4.50 -20.03 8.24
CA PRO A 69 4.66 -18.59 8.04
C PRO A 69 6.08 -18.20 7.56
N LEU A 70 6.15 -17.18 6.69
CA LEU A 70 7.43 -16.57 6.31
C LEU A 70 8.10 -15.88 7.52
N PRO A 71 9.45 -15.89 7.60
CA PRO A 71 10.18 -15.10 8.59
C PRO A 71 9.80 -13.62 8.57
N LYS A 72 9.75 -13.00 9.76
CA LYS A 72 9.29 -11.60 9.91
C LYS A 72 10.20 -10.57 9.24
N TYR A 73 11.47 -10.89 8.98
CA TYR A 73 12.37 -9.95 8.32
C TYR A 73 11.90 -9.60 6.89
N TYR A 74 11.18 -10.47 6.18
CA TYR A 74 10.60 -10.14 4.88
C TYR A 74 9.51 -9.07 4.99
N TYR A 75 8.73 -9.08 6.07
CA TYR A 75 7.72 -8.06 6.35
C TYR A 75 8.39 -6.73 6.70
N VAL A 76 9.47 -6.77 7.50
CA VAL A 76 10.25 -5.57 7.83
C VAL A 76 10.87 -4.96 6.56
N LEU A 77 11.42 -5.79 5.69
CA LEU A 77 12.04 -5.36 4.44
C LEU A 77 11.01 -4.69 3.52
N TYR A 78 9.87 -5.36 3.30
CA TYR A 78 8.76 -4.79 2.52
C TYR A 78 8.30 -3.47 3.12
N ASN A 79 7.97 -3.43 4.41
CA ASN A 79 7.43 -2.25 5.07
C ASN A 79 8.43 -1.09 5.09
N THR A 80 9.70 -1.37 5.30
CA THR A 80 10.75 -0.34 5.26
C THR A 80 10.84 0.27 3.87
N MET A 81 10.89 -0.56 2.82
CA MET A 81 10.99 -0.07 1.44
C MET A 81 9.72 0.62 0.94
N HIS A 82 8.55 0.12 1.34
CA HIS A 82 7.24 0.68 0.97
C HIS A 82 6.76 1.79 1.92
N SER A 83 7.62 2.26 2.82
CA SER A 83 7.30 3.36 3.74
C SER A 83 7.51 4.71 3.08
N PHE A 84 6.52 5.61 3.16
CA PHE A 84 6.74 7.01 2.81
C PHE A 84 7.84 7.64 3.65
N LEU A 85 8.01 7.25 4.92
CA LEU A 85 9.07 7.80 5.77
C LEU A 85 10.46 7.50 5.19
N THR A 86 10.73 6.24 4.88
CA THR A 86 12.02 5.82 4.29
C THR A 86 12.23 6.51 2.95
N GLN A 87 11.19 6.52 2.10
CA GLN A 87 11.29 7.08 0.77
C GLN A 87 11.46 8.62 0.78
N SER A 88 10.83 9.32 1.72
CA SER A 88 11.05 10.75 1.93
C SER A 88 12.48 11.04 2.35
N VAL A 89 13.10 10.19 3.19
CA VAL A 89 14.52 10.32 3.55
C VAL A 89 15.39 10.13 2.30
N VAL A 90 15.12 9.11 1.47
CA VAL A 90 15.86 8.88 0.22
C VAL A 90 15.75 10.09 -0.72
N VAL A 91 14.54 10.61 -0.94
CA VAL A 91 14.29 11.81 -1.76
C VAL A 91 15.04 13.02 -1.20
N ALA A 92 14.99 13.26 0.11
CA ALA A 92 15.65 14.39 0.75
C ALA A 92 17.16 14.31 0.64
N LEU A 93 17.75 13.14 0.89
CA LEU A 93 19.20 12.92 0.75
C LEU A 93 19.65 13.09 -0.70
N TRP A 94 18.89 12.56 -1.67
CA TRP A 94 19.20 12.75 -3.08
C TRP A 94 19.15 14.22 -3.47
N ALA A 95 18.06 14.92 -3.11
CA ALA A 95 17.90 16.34 -3.39
C ALA A 95 19.00 17.19 -2.76
N TYR A 96 19.50 16.80 -1.59
CA TYR A 96 20.58 17.50 -0.90
C TYR A 96 21.96 17.28 -1.55
N PHE A 97 22.33 16.04 -1.89
CA PHE A 97 23.67 15.73 -2.39
C PHE A 97 23.83 15.83 -3.91
N ILE A 98 22.77 15.59 -4.67
CA ILE A 98 22.78 15.54 -6.14
C ILE A 98 21.99 16.71 -6.73
N GLY A 99 20.97 17.18 -6.00
CA GLY A 99 20.03 18.18 -6.48
C GLY A 99 18.66 17.58 -6.78
N TRP A 100 17.67 18.45 -6.99
CA TRP A 100 16.34 18.02 -7.38
C TRP A 100 16.34 17.47 -8.81
N GLU A 101 15.70 16.32 -9.01
CA GLU A 101 15.49 15.72 -10.32
C GLU A 101 14.06 15.23 -10.47
N TRP A 102 13.48 15.40 -11.66
CA TRP A 102 12.16 14.85 -11.98
C TRP A 102 12.10 13.33 -11.90
N ALA A 103 13.24 12.66 -12.01
CA ALA A 103 13.37 11.22 -11.77
C ALA A 103 12.90 10.79 -10.37
N LEU A 104 12.97 11.67 -9.36
CA LEU A 104 12.50 11.38 -8.00
C LEU A 104 10.99 11.14 -7.92
N LEU A 105 10.21 11.65 -8.89
CA LEU A 105 8.76 11.44 -8.94
C LEU A 105 8.36 9.98 -9.16
N VAL A 106 9.26 9.12 -9.62
CA VAL A 106 8.98 7.68 -9.73
C VAL A 106 8.76 7.02 -8.37
N ILE A 107 9.31 7.58 -7.29
CA ILE A 107 9.14 7.07 -5.93
C ILE A 107 7.70 7.24 -5.44
N PRO A 108 7.11 8.45 -5.39
CA PRO A 108 5.70 8.59 -5.07
C PRO A 108 4.81 7.94 -6.13
N LEU A 109 5.21 7.91 -7.42
CA LEU A 109 4.46 7.17 -8.44
C LEU A 109 4.36 5.66 -8.11
N HIS A 110 5.45 5.02 -7.69
CA HIS A 110 5.47 3.61 -7.28
C HIS A 110 4.60 3.38 -6.04
N LEU A 111 4.88 4.14 -4.97
CA LEU A 111 4.20 4.00 -3.68
C LEU A 111 2.70 4.25 -3.79
N CYS A 112 2.30 5.33 -4.47
CA CYS A 112 0.91 5.64 -4.71
C CYS A 112 0.27 4.64 -5.67
N GLY A 113 0.99 4.21 -6.72
CA GLY A 113 0.51 3.20 -7.66
C GLY A 113 0.18 1.86 -7.00
N ASP A 114 1.06 1.36 -6.13
CA ASP A 114 0.86 0.09 -5.42
C ASP A 114 -0.41 0.12 -4.54
N ARG A 115 -0.64 1.25 -3.86
CA ARG A 115 -1.82 1.46 -3.02
C ARG A 115 -3.09 1.73 -3.82
N ALA A 116 -3.01 2.57 -4.85
CA ALA A 116 -4.15 2.97 -5.66
C ALA A 116 -4.67 1.82 -6.52
N LEU A 117 -3.78 1.10 -7.21
CA LEU A 117 -4.14 0.10 -8.22
C LEU A 117 -4.29 -1.29 -7.62
N PHE A 118 -3.38 -1.70 -6.74
CA PHE A 118 -3.37 -3.05 -6.17
C PHE A 118 -3.94 -3.11 -4.75
N GLY A 119 -4.10 -1.96 -4.07
CA GLY A 119 -4.54 -1.94 -2.68
C GLY A 119 -3.51 -2.56 -1.74
N ASN A 120 -2.24 -2.56 -2.14
CA ASN A 120 -1.14 -3.08 -1.33
C ASN A 120 -0.64 -1.96 -0.42
N PHE A 121 -0.88 -2.12 0.87
CA PHE A 121 -0.33 -1.27 1.90
C PHE A 121 0.73 -2.05 2.69
N MET A 122 1.20 -1.48 3.80
CA MET A 122 2.13 -2.14 4.71
C MET A 122 1.66 -3.56 5.06
N LYS A 123 2.56 -4.54 4.93
CA LYS A 123 2.33 -5.93 5.32
C LYS A 123 2.14 -5.99 6.82
N GLN A 124 1.06 -6.64 7.24
CA GLN A 124 0.75 -6.82 8.65
C GLN A 124 1.45 -8.08 9.15
N PHE A 125 2.12 -8.00 10.30
CA PHE A 125 2.87 -9.13 10.83
C PHE A 125 1.99 -10.30 11.27
N SER A 126 0.69 -10.06 11.51
CA SER A 126 -0.24 -11.08 12.02
C SER A 126 -0.93 -11.90 10.92
N ILE A 127 -0.77 -11.54 9.64
CA ILE A 127 -1.39 -12.24 8.51
C ILE A 127 -0.32 -12.79 7.57
N PRO A 128 -0.66 -13.74 6.66
CA PRO A 128 0.30 -14.26 5.68
C PRO A 128 0.95 -13.17 4.82
N PHE A 129 2.16 -13.44 4.34
CA PHE A 129 2.94 -12.45 3.57
C PHE A 129 2.29 -12.22 2.20
N GLU A 130 1.94 -13.30 1.52
CA GLU A 130 1.13 -13.24 0.31
C GLU A 130 -0.35 -13.13 0.69
N PRO A 131 -1.13 -12.26 0.01
CA PRO A 131 -2.54 -12.08 0.30
C PRO A 131 -3.29 -13.41 0.19
N LYS A 132 -3.81 -13.88 1.31
CA LYS A 132 -4.65 -15.07 1.40
C LYS A 132 -5.76 -14.79 2.37
N VAL A 133 -6.98 -15.16 1.99
CA VAL A 133 -8.14 -15.00 2.87
C VAL A 133 -7.91 -15.85 4.12
N ILE A 134 -7.96 -15.21 5.30
CA ILE A 134 -7.92 -15.91 6.58
C ILE A 134 -9.35 -16.13 7.11
N PRO A 135 -9.69 -17.32 7.66
CA PRO A 135 -11.04 -17.59 8.15
C PRO A 135 -11.53 -16.59 9.21
N GLU A 136 -10.63 -16.15 10.08
CA GLU A 136 -10.92 -15.20 11.16
C GLU A 136 -11.41 -13.86 10.60
N PHE A 137 -10.84 -13.42 9.47
CA PHE A 137 -11.23 -12.18 8.81
C PHE A 137 -12.59 -12.32 8.12
N GLN A 138 -12.87 -13.47 7.51
CA GLN A 138 -14.19 -13.73 6.92
C GLN A 138 -15.30 -13.72 7.96
N GLU A 139 -15.07 -14.37 9.11
CA GLU A 139 -16.03 -14.40 10.21
C GLU A 139 -16.29 -12.98 10.76
N PHE A 140 -15.23 -12.18 10.91
CA PHE A 140 -15.33 -10.78 11.31
C PHE A 140 -16.17 -9.97 10.32
N GLU A 141 -15.91 -10.06 9.01
CA GLU A 141 -16.65 -9.31 8.00
C GLU A 141 -18.13 -9.70 7.97
N GLN A 142 -18.45 -11.00 8.16
CA GLN A 142 -19.83 -11.46 8.25
C GLN A 142 -20.56 -10.87 9.45
N LYS A 143 -19.95 -10.90 10.64
CA LYS A 143 -20.53 -10.34 11.87
C LYS A 143 -20.74 -8.83 11.76
N LEU A 144 -19.78 -8.10 11.19
CA LEU A 144 -19.88 -6.65 11.01
C LEU A 144 -21.02 -6.26 10.05
N ASN A 145 -21.18 -7.00 8.94
CA ASN A 145 -22.26 -6.77 7.99
C ASN A 145 -23.64 -7.06 8.60
N GLN A 146 -23.76 -8.14 9.39
CA GLN A 146 -25.00 -8.47 10.11
C GLN A 146 -25.37 -7.39 11.12
N ALA A 147 -24.40 -6.91 11.92
CA ALA A 147 -24.62 -5.83 12.88
C ALA A 147 -25.07 -4.53 12.19
N SER A 148 -24.45 -4.19 11.06
CA SER A 148 -24.83 -2.99 10.28
C SER A 148 -26.25 -3.09 9.73
N ALA A 149 -26.64 -4.26 9.21
CA ALA A 149 -28.00 -4.49 8.71
C ALA A 149 -29.06 -4.47 9.84
N HIS A 150 -28.68 -4.87 11.06
CA HIS A 150 -29.55 -4.78 12.23
C HIS A 150 -29.68 -3.34 12.75
N ALA A 151 -28.59 -2.58 12.76
CA ALA A 151 -28.59 -1.17 13.16
C ALA A 151 -29.47 -0.29 12.25
N THR A 152 -29.49 -0.56 10.93
CA THR A 152 -30.40 0.14 10.00
C THR A 152 -31.89 -0.15 10.26
N LYS A 153 -32.22 -1.23 11.00
CA LYS A 153 -33.59 -1.62 11.35
C LYS A 153 -33.98 -1.25 12.78
N ALA A 154 -33.04 -0.83 13.62
CA ALA A 154 -33.34 -0.36 14.96
C ALA A 154 -34.01 1.03 14.89
N PRO A 155 -34.97 1.35 15.78
CA PRO A 155 -35.51 2.69 15.88
C PRO A 155 -34.36 3.68 16.05
N GLY A 156 -34.43 4.81 15.36
CA GLY A 156 -33.40 5.84 15.46
C GLY A 156 -33.31 6.37 16.89
N TYR A 157 -32.20 7.02 17.22
CA TYR A 157 -32.03 7.68 18.53
C TYR A 157 -33.14 8.71 18.84
N ALA A 158 -33.84 9.20 17.80
CA ALA A 158 -35.01 10.07 17.91
C ALA A 158 -36.30 9.34 18.33
N ASP A 159 -36.40 8.02 18.12
CA ASP A 159 -37.62 7.23 18.34
C ASP A 159 -37.73 6.71 19.78
N ILE A 160 -36.66 6.79 20.57
CA ILE A 160 -36.60 6.40 21.99
C ILE A 160 -36.84 7.58 22.95
N ALA A 161 -37.08 8.79 22.42
CA ALA A 161 -37.32 10.01 23.20
C ALA A 161 -38.78 10.49 23.19
N GLY A 162 -39.72 9.65 22.74
CA GLY A 162 -41.16 9.93 22.68
C GLY A 162 -41.97 9.29 23.79
#